data_AF-A0A429U3V3-F1
#
_entry.id   AF-A0A429U3V3-F1
#
_cell.length_a   1.000
_cell.length_b   1.000
_cell.length_c   1.000
_cell.angle_alpha   90.00
_cell.angle_beta   90.00
_cell.angle_gamma   90.00
#
_symmetry.space_group_name_H-M   'P 1'
#
loop_
_entity.id
_entity.type
_entity.pdbx_description
1 polymer ?
#
loop_
_entity_poly.entity_id
_entity_poly.type
_entity_poly.pdbx_seq_one_letter_code
_entity_poly.pdbx_strand_id
1 'polypeptide(L)'
;MNPDSVAAWSGLAGNVIAVAVAVLSLRKAERALAQSERQSALGLQRADAALTQAQVIAERTLDAHYRIDGAQSAIAWRDQVIALHDRGLTPAQIRHIMLLEDGGAGYEASNGRIDDIVRNLPRA
;
A
#
# COMPACT_ATOMS: atom_id res chain seq x y z
N MET A 1 -48.88 -6.87 -64.68
CA MET A 1 -47.64 -6.52 -63.93
C MET A 1 -46.49 -7.15 -64.66
N ASN A 2 -45.52 -6.36 -65.15
CA ASN A 2 -44.36 -6.90 -65.86
C ASN A 2 -43.40 -7.54 -64.84
N PRO A 3 -42.98 -8.79 -65.03
CA PRO A 3 -42.07 -9.49 -64.09
C PRO A 3 -40.74 -8.74 -63.91
N ASP A 4 -40.27 -8.05 -64.95
CA ASP A 4 -39.05 -7.25 -64.93
C ASP A 4 -39.15 -6.03 -64.00
N SER A 5 -40.34 -5.44 -63.83
CA SER A 5 -40.53 -4.31 -62.92
C SER A 5 -40.51 -4.79 -61.47
N VAL A 6 -41.10 -5.96 -61.19
CA VAL A 6 -41.13 -6.54 -59.83
C VAL A 6 -39.72 -6.90 -59.37
N ALA A 7 -38.90 -7.45 -60.26
CA ALA A 7 -37.49 -7.72 -59.99
C ALA A 7 -36.70 -6.43 -59.69
N ALA A 8 -36.86 -5.37 -60.50
CA ALA A 8 -36.18 -4.10 -60.26
C ALA A 8 -36.59 -3.41 -58.94
N TRP A 9 -37.88 -3.41 -58.60
CA TRP A 9 -38.39 -2.84 -57.35
C TRP A 9 -37.96 -3.65 -56.11
N SER A 10 -37.86 -4.99 -56.24
CA SER A 10 -37.37 -5.86 -55.16
C SER A 10 -35.89 -5.64 -54.86
N GLY A 11 -35.04 -5.42 -55.88
CA GLY A 11 -33.62 -5.11 -55.71
C GLY A 11 -33.38 -3.76 -55.03
N LEU A 12 -34.15 -2.73 -55.41
CA LEU A 12 -34.12 -1.42 -54.76
C LEU A 12 -34.56 -1.47 -53.29
N ALA A 13 -35.67 -2.17 -53.00
CA ALA A 13 -36.17 -2.32 -51.64
C ALA A 13 -35.18 -3.11 -50.76
N GLY A 14 -34.57 -4.18 -51.28
CA GLY A 14 -33.56 -4.97 -50.57
C GLY A 14 -32.33 -4.15 -50.18
N ASN A 15 -31.82 -3.31 -51.09
CA ASN A 15 -30.67 -2.43 -50.81
C ASN A 15 -30.97 -1.38 -49.74
N VAL A 16 -32.16 -0.78 -49.77
CA VAL A 16 -32.57 0.22 -48.75
C VAL A 16 -32.65 -0.41 -47.36
N ILE A 17 -33.19 -1.64 -47.26
CA ILE A 17 -33.25 -2.38 -45.99
C ILE A 17 -31.84 -2.72 -45.49
N ALA A 18 -30.95 -3.18 -46.38
CA ALA A 18 -29.58 -3.50 -46.01
C ALA A 18 -28.82 -2.28 -45.45
N VAL A 19 -28.98 -1.10 -46.08
CA VAL A 19 -28.40 0.16 -45.60
C VAL A 19 -28.99 0.54 -44.24
N ALA A 20 -30.31 0.43 -44.05
CA ALA A 20 -30.94 0.75 -42.78
C ALA A 20 -30.45 -0.15 -41.63
N VAL A 21 -30.27 -1.45 -41.87
CA VAL A 21 -29.74 -2.40 -40.89
C VAL A 21 -28.26 -2.12 -40.60
N ALA A 22 -27.46 -1.79 -41.60
CA ALA A 22 -26.06 -1.41 -41.42
C ALA A 22 -25.92 -0.16 -40.54
N VAL A 23 -26.74 0.87 -40.77
CA VAL A 23 -26.75 2.09 -39.95
C VAL A 23 -27.20 1.80 -38.51
N LEU A 24 -28.24 1.00 -38.32
CA LEU A 24 -28.71 0.61 -36.98
C LEU A 24 -27.64 -0.19 -36.22
N SER A 25 -26.96 -1.10 -36.91
CA SER A 25 -25.89 -1.92 -36.34
C SER A 25 -24.69 -1.06 -35.94
N LEU A 26 -24.31 -0.10 -36.78
CA LEU A 26 -23.23 0.86 -36.48
C LEU A 26 -23.56 1.70 -35.24
N ARG A 27 -24.77 2.26 -35.17
CA ARG A 27 -25.22 3.03 -33.98
C ARG A 27 -25.23 2.18 -32.70
N LYS A 28 -25.56 0.90 -32.80
CA LYS A 28 -25.53 -0.02 -31.66
C LYS A 28 -24.09 -0.33 -31.24
N ALA A 29 -23.19 -0.51 -32.21
CA ALA A 29 -21.76 -0.71 -31.96
C ALA A 29 -21.13 0.51 -31.28
N GLU A 30 -21.44 1.73 -31.75
CA GLU A 30 -20.98 2.99 -31.14
C GLU A 30 -21.42 3.11 -29.67
N ARG A 31 -22.68 2.78 -29.36
CA ARG A 31 -23.19 2.80 -27.98
C ARG A 31 -22.49 1.76 -27.10
N ALA A 32 -22.26 0.56 -27.62
CA ALA A 32 -21.54 -0.49 -26.90
C ALA A 32 -20.09 -0.08 -26.62
N LEU A 33 -19.44 0.58 -27.58
CA LEU A 33 -18.07 1.08 -27.46
C LEU A 33 -17.98 2.20 -26.41
N ALA A 34 -18.87 3.19 -26.47
CA ALA A 34 -18.95 4.25 -25.47
C ALA A 34 -19.26 3.72 -24.06
N GLN A 35 -20.06 2.66 -23.95
CA GLN A 35 -20.33 2.00 -22.67
C GLN A 35 -19.10 1.26 -22.14
N SER A 36 -18.37 0.56 -23.00
CA SER A 36 -17.12 -0.12 -22.67
C SER A 36 -16.04 0.84 -22.21
N GLU A 37 -15.89 1.99 -22.88
CA GLU A 37 -14.95 3.04 -22.49
C GLU A 37 -15.25 3.60 -21.10
N ARG A 38 -16.53 3.89 -20.81
CA ARG A 38 -16.96 4.35 -19.49
C ARG A 38 -16.69 3.30 -18.41
N GLN A 39 -16.99 2.03 -18.70
CA GLN A 39 -16.73 0.94 -17.75
C GLN A 39 -15.23 0.76 -17.50
N SER A 40 -14.40 0.91 -18.54
CA SER A 40 -12.94 0.85 -18.42
C SER A 40 -12.39 2.02 -17.62
N ALA A 41 -12.88 3.25 -17.85
CA ALA A 41 -12.50 4.43 -17.09
C ALA A 41 -12.86 4.28 -15.60
N LEU A 42 -14.06 3.79 -15.28
CA LEU A 42 -14.47 3.50 -13.90
C LEU A 42 -13.63 2.38 -13.28
N GLY A 43 -13.27 1.35 -14.07
CA GLY A 43 -12.40 0.27 -13.64
C GLY A 43 -11.01 0.78 -13.26
N LEU A 44 -10.42 1.62 -14.11
CA LEU A 44 -9.13 2.25 -13.87
C LEU A 44 -9.15 3.15 -12.64
N GLN A 45 -10.18 3.98 -12.46
CA GLN A 45 -10.32 4.82 -11.27
C GLN A 45 -10.40 4.00 -9.98
N ARG A 46 -11.13 2.88 -9.99
CA ARG A 46 -11.21 1.98 -8.82
C ARG A 46 -9.88 1.29 -8.54
N ALA A 47 -9.18 0.85 -9.60
CA ALA A 47 -7.87 0.22 -9.47
C ALA A 47 -6.85 1.21 -8.88
N ASP A 48 -6.84 2.46 -9.37
CA ASP A 48 -5.97 3.51 -8.87
C ASP A 48 -6.24 3.82 -7.39
N ALA A 49 -7.51 4.01 -7.02
CA ALA A 49 -7.91 4.21 -5.62
C ALA A 49 -7.50 3.03 -4.72
N ALA A 50 -7.64 1.78 -5.19
CA ALA A 50 -7.22 0.60 -4.46
C ALA A 50 -5.68 0.54 -4.28
N LEU A 51 -4.92 0.92 -5.31
CA LEU A 51 -3.45 0.99 -5.23
C LEU A 51 -2.99 2.07 -4.24
N THR A 52 -3.59 3.26 -4.30
CA THR A 52 -3.30 4.33 -3.32
C THR A 52 -3.60 3.86 -1.90
N GLN A 53 -4.74 3.21 -1.69
CA GLN A 53 -5.10 2.68 -0.37
C GLN A 53 -4.11 1.61 0.10
N ALA A 54 -3.69 0.70 -0.78
CA ALA A 54 -2.70 -0.33 -0.46
C ALA A 54 -1.35 0.27 -0.07
N GLN A 55 -0.89 1.32 -0.76
CA GLN A 55 0.34 2.04 -0.41
C GLN A 55 0.27 2.64 0.99
N VAL A 56 -0.82 3.34 1.31
CA VAL A 56 -1.02 3.93 2.65
C VAL A 56 -1.02 2.86 3.76
N ILE A 57 -1.64 1.71 3.50
CA ILE A 57 -1.64 0.59 4.46
C ILE A 57 -0.22 0.04 4.64
N ALA A 58 0.53 -0.15 3.55
CA ALA A 58 1.90 -0.64 3.60
C ALA A 58 2.81 0.30 4.39
N GLU A 59 2.74 1.62 4.13
CA GLU A 59 3.51 2.64 4.85
C GLU A 59 3.20 2.63 6.36
N ARG A 60 1.91 2.60 6.73
CA ARG A 60 1.51 2.54 8.15
C ARG A 60 1.96 1.26 8.83
N THR A 61 1.95 0.14 8.10
CA THR A 61 2.38 -1.15 8.65
C THR A 61 3.89 -1.17 8.88
N LEU A 62 4.67 -0.61 7.95
CA LEU A 62 6.12 -0.47 8.11
C LEU A 62 6.47 0.43 9.29
N ASP A 63 5.84 1.60 9.42
CA ASP A 63 6.02 2.51 10.56
C ASP A 63 5.65 1.82 11.89
N ALA A 64 4.54 1.09 11.95
CA ALA A 64 4.16 0.31 13.13
C ALA A 64 5.22 -0.76 13.47
N HIS A 65 5.75 -1.46 12.47
CA HIS A 65 6.78 -2.47 12.67
C HIS A 65 8.08 -1.86 13.21
N TYR A 66 8.56 -0.77 12.62
CA TYR A 66 9.75 -0.05 13.12
C TYR A 66 9.57 0.42 14.57
N ARG A 67 8.37 0.86 14.95
CA ARG A 67 8.07 1.24 16.34
C ARG A 67 8.10 0.04 17.29
N ILE A 68 7.56 -1.11 16.87
CA ILE A 68 7.57 -2.35 17.67
C ILE A 68 9.01 -2.84 17.87
N ASP A 69 9.80 -2.90 16.80
CA ASP A 69 11.19 -3.35 16.86
C ASP A 69 12.05 -2.39 17.70
N GLY A 70 11.81 -1.08 17.58
CA GLY A 70 12.44 -0.07 18.43
C GLY A 70 12.06 -0.26 19.91
N ALA A 71 10.80 -0.55 20.22
CA ALA A 71 10.36 -0.81 21.58
C ALA A 71 10.98 -2.09 22.17
N GLN A 72 11.07 -3.17 21.39
CA GLN A 72 11.74 -4.41 21.81
C GLN A 72 13.23 -4.18 22.08
N SER A 73 13.90 -3.42 21.20
CA SER A 73 15.31 -3.05 21.36
C SER A 73 15.53 -2.23 22.64
N ALA A 74 14.63 -1.29 22.94
CA ALA A 74 14.68 -0.50 24.17
C ALA A 74 14.43 -1.32 25.45
N ILE A 75 13.54 -2.32 25.39
CA ILE A 75 13.31 -3.26 26.50
C ILE A 75 14.56 -4.10 26.74
N ALA A 76 15.10 -4.74 25.69
CA ALA A 76 16.29 -5.57 25.79
C ALA A 76 17.50 -4.77 26.32
N TRP A 77 17.66 -3.53 25.86
CA TRP A 77 18.64 -2.58 26.38
C TRP A 77 18.46 -2.36 27.89
N ARG A 78 17.25 -2.06 28.33
CA ARG A 78 16.96 -1.81 29.75
C ARG A 78 17.22 -3.04 30.60
N ASP A 79 16.84 -4.23 30.15
CA ASP A 79 17.05 -5.48 30.87
C ASP A 79 18.54 -5.78 31.05
N GLN A 80 19.38 -5.48 30.04
CA GLN A 80 20.83 -5.60 30.14
C GLN A 80 21.42 -4.62 31.17
N VAL A 81 20.98 -3.36 31.18
CA VAL A 81 21.41 -2.36 32.17
C VAL A 81 21.11 -2.85 33.59
N ILE A 82 19.88 -3.33 33.82
CA ILE A 82 19.45 -3.86 35.13
C ILE A 82 20.32 -5.06 35.52
N ALA A 83 20.49 -6.03 34.63
CA ALA A 83 21.27 -7.23 34.90
C ALA A 83 22.76 -6.94 35.20
N LEU A 84 23.33 -5.88 34.61
CA LEU A 84 24.69 -5.45 34.92
C LEU A 84 24.75 -4.70 36.26
N HIS A 85 23.75 -3.86 36.55
CA HIS A 85 23.65 -3.19 37.84
C HIS A 85 23.49 -4.17 39.01
N ASP A 86 22.65 -5.20 38.84
CA ASP A 86 22.44 -6.26 39.84
C ASP A 86 23.71 -7.06 40.14
N ARG A 87 24.68 -7.07 39.22
CA ARG A 87 26.03 -7.64 39.43
C ARG A 87 26.99 -6.68 40.14
N GLY A 88 26.50 -5.52 40.58
CA GLY A 88 27.27 -4.51 41.31
C GLY A 88 28.04 -3.54 40.43
N LEU A 89 27.77 -3.49 39.13
CA LEU A 89 28.45 -2.55 38.24
C LEU A 89 27.87 -1.14 38.38
N THR A 90 28.75 -0.16 38.42
CA THR A 90 28.38 1.26 38.42
C THR A 90 27.87 1.70 37.04
N PRO A 91 27.01 2.74 36.96
CA PRO A 91 26.55 3.27 35.67
C PRO A 91 27.68 3.58 34.68
N ALA A 92 28.84 4.07 35.15
CA ALA A 92 29.99 4.32 34.31
C ALA A 92 30.62 3.04 33.72
N GLN A 93 30.68 1.96 34.51
CA GLN A 93 31.17 0.66 34.04
C GLN A 93 30.17 0.00 33.09
N ILE A 94 28.87 0.06 33.39
CA ILE A 94 27.81 -0.41 32.51
C ILE A 94 27.91 0.31 31.17
N ARG A 95 28.02 1.65 31.19
CA ARG A 95 28.20 2.46 30.00
C ARG A 95 29.44 2.06 29.20
N HIS A 96 30.56 1.81 29.88
CA HIS A 96 31.77 1.35 29.21
C HIS A 96 31.56 0.01 28.50
N ILE A 97 30.91 -0.96 29.15
CA ILE A 97 30.62 -2.28 28.56
C ILE A 97 29.64 -2.15 27.39
N MET A 98 28.55 -1.41 27.57
CA MET A 98 27.45 -1.32 26.61
C MET A 98 27.73 -0.39 25.42
N LEU A 99 28.66 0.57 25.54
CA LEU A 99 29.01 1.49 24.44
C LEU A 99 30.23 1.05 23.62
N LEU A 100 30.97 0.02 24.03
CA LEU A 100 32.13 -0.48 23.30
C LEU A 100 31.77 -1.40 22.12
N GLU A 101 30.53 -1.91 22.06
CA GLU A 101 30.17 -2.97 21.09
C GLU A 101 29.80 -2.47 19.68
N ASP A 102 29.67 -1.17 19.43
CA ASP A 102 29.60 -0.61 18.07
C ASP A 102 29.69 0.93 18.10
N GLY A 103 30.90 1.48 18.25
CA GLY A 103 31.13 2.90 17.94
C GLY A 103 30.68 3.94 18.98
N GLY A 104 30.69 3.62 20.27
CA GLY A 104 30.91 4.59 21.37
C GLY A 104 29.82 5.62 21.68
N ALA A 105 28.86 5.86 20.79
CA ALA A 105 27.81 6.85 20.96
C ALA A 105 26.50 6.37 20.36
N GLY A 106 25.41 6.40 21.14
CA GLY A 106 24.09 6.58 20.54
C GLY A 106 22.92 5.88 21.20
N TYR A 107 23.11 4.75 21.88
CA TYR A 107 21.96 3.95 22.32
C TYR A 107 21.19 4.54 23.51
N GLU A 108 21.82 5.35 24.37
CA GLU A 108 21.10 6.01 25.49
C GLU A 108 20.01 6.98 24.99
N ALA A 109 20.20 7.62 23.83
CA ALA A 109 19.25 8.60 23.30
C ALA A 109 17.95 7.95 22.81
N SER A 110 18.04 6.75 22.24
CA SER A 110 16.88 6.00 21.73
C SER A 110 16.29 5.02 22.76
N ASN A 111 17.11 4.51 23.68
CA ASN A 111 16.73 3.38 24.54
C ASN A 111 16.64 3.75 26.03
N GLY A 112 17.03 4.97 26.40
CA GLY A 112 16.98 5.49 27.76
C GLY A 112 18.35 5.56 28.44
N ARG A 113 18.53 6.61 29.25
CA ARG A 113 19.78 6.89 29.94
C ARG A 113 20.04 5.90 31.06
N ILE A 114 21.25 5.35 31.12
CA ILE A 114 21.66 4.35 32.12
C ILE A 114 21.45 4.88 33.54
N ASP A 115 21.84 6.14 33.79
CA ASP A 115 21.70 6.76 35.11
C ASP A 115 20.24 6.85 35.57
N ASP A 116 19.32 7.14 34.65
CA ASP A 116 17.89 7.24 34.96
C ASP A 116 17.27 5.87 35.22
N ILE A 117 17.69 4.84 34.47
CA ILE A 117 17.25 3.46 34.68
C ILE A 117 17.68 3.00 36.08
N VAL A 118 18.98 3.11 36.39
CA VAL A 118 19.56 2.66 37.66
C VAL A 118 18.98 3.42 38.85
N ARG A 119 18.82 4.75 38.76
CA ARG A 119 18.24 5.57 39.84
C ARG A 119 16.83 5.13 40.22
N ASN A 120 16.06 4.61 39.27
CA ASN A 120 14.67 4.21 39.47
C ASN A 120 14.52 2.74 39.90
N LEU A 121 15.61 2.00 40.08
CA LEU A 121 15.56 0.63 40.61
C LEU A 121 15.32 0.65 42.12
N PRO A 122 14.54 -0.31 42.66
CA PRO A 122 14.46 -0.52 44.10
C PRO A 122 15.86 -0.76 44.64
N ARG A 123 16.25 -0.04 45.70
CA ARG A 123 17.51 -0.34 46.40
C ARG A 123 17.33 -1.69 47.09
N ALA A 124 18.16 -2.65 46.70
CA ALA A 124 18.31 -3.92 47.41
C ALA A 124 18.92 -3.69 48.80
#